data_AF-A0A9E5K6N7-F1
#
_entry.id   AF-A0A9E5K6N7-F1
#
_cell.length_a   1.000
_cell.length_b   1.000
_cell.length_c   1.000
_cell.angle_alpha   90.00
_cell.angle_beta   90.00
_cell.angle_gamma   90.00
#
_symmetry.space_group_name_H-M   'P 1'
#
loop_
_entity.id
_entity.type
_entity.pdbx_description
1 polymer ?
#
loop_
_entity_poly.entity_id
_entity_poly.type
_entity_poly.pdbx_seq_one_letter_code
_entity_poly.pdbx_strand_id
1 'polypeptide(L)'
;MKTLKFALLCAIFSSLVSVASAQESKKENSATKPSPRDKGWEKRHETFVGIAKRGNVDLLFLGDSITDAWGGEGHGTNGGHKIFTSKFVPMKAANFGIGGDRTQHVIWRLQNGELDGIKPKVVQLMIGTNNSNGSDNTAEEIADGVKGIIDEIKKKSPSTKVLLLAVFPRNTGKDDGAKKIQKDKIDKV
;
A
#
# COMPACT_ATOMS: atom_id res chain seq x y z
N MET A 1 -37.72 -60.67 -57.42
CA MET A 1 -38.34 -60.31 -56.12
C MET A 1 -37.24 -59.99 -55.12
N LYS A 2 -37.40 -58.86 -54.43
CA LYS A 2 -36.68 -58.39 -53.22
C LYS A 2 -35.31 -57.74 -53.41
N THR A 3 -35.39 -56.42 -53.36
CA THR A 3 -34.42 -55.36 -53.12
C THR A 3 -33.59 -55.55 -51.84
N LEU A 4 -32.32 -55.13 -51.87
CA LEU A 4 -31.67 -54.58 -50.68
C LEU A 4 -30.69 -53.47 -51.10
N LYS A 5 -31.11 -52.21 -50.90
CA LYS A 5 -30.26 -51.02 -51.02
C LYS A 5 -29.55 -50.84 -49.68
N PHE A 6 -28.23 -50.97 -49.65
CA PHE A 6 -27.43 -50.50 -48.51
C PHE A 6 -27.24 -48.99 -48.66
N ALA A 7 -27.91 -48.22 -47.81
CA ALA A 7 -27.66 -46.80 -47.65
C ALA A 7 -26.42 -46.63 -46.75
N LEU A 8 -25.31 -46.19 -47.32
CA LEU A 8 -24.13 -45.79 -46.57
C LEU A 8 -24.36 -44.37 -46.03
N LEU A 9 -24.64 -44.27 -44.74
CA LEU A 9 -24.79 -43.00 -44.03
C LEU A 9 -23.39 -42.41 -43.81
N CYS A 10 -22.99 -41.42 -44.61
CA CYS A 10 -21.79 -40.62 -44.33
C CYS A 10 -22.09 -39.71 -43.13
N ALA A 11 -21.65 -40.12 -41.93
CA ALA A 11 -21.68 -39.26 -40.75
C ALA A 11 -20.64 -38.15 -40.90
N ILE A 12 -21.12 -36.92 -40.99
CA ILE A 12 -20.33 -35.69 -41.02
C ILE A 12 -19.77 -35.48 -39.60
N PHE A 13 -18.49 -35.80 -39.38
CA PHE A 13 -17.78 -35.39 -38.18
C PHE A 13 -17.24 -33.96 -38.39
N SER A 14 -18.05 -32.96 -38.03
CA SER A 14 -17.55 -31.59 -37.86
C SER A 14 -16.84 -31.51 -36.52
N SER A 15 -15.52 -31.60 -36.53
CA SER A 15 -14.68 -31.38 -35.34
C SER A 15 -14.67 -29.89 -35.01
N LEU A 16 -15.53 -29.47 -34.09
CA LEU A 16 -15.42 -28.19 -33.39
C LEU A 16 -14.18 -28.24 -32.48
N VAL A 17 -13.07 -27.71 -32.98
CA VAL A 17 -11.90 -27.40 -32.16
C VAL A 17 -12.28 -26.19 -31.29
N SER A 18 -12.66 -26.45 -30.04
CA SER A 18 -12.77 -25.38 -29.03
C SER A 18 -11.36 -24.91 -28.69
N VAL A 19 -10.97 -23.75 -29.21
CA VAL A 19 -9.80 -23.02 -28.72
C VAL A 19 -10.17 -22.44 -27.37
N ALA A 20 -9.90 -23.18 -26.30
CA ALA A 20 -9.95 -22.64 -24.95
C ALA A 20 -8.80 -21.64 -24.81
N SER A 21 -9.11 -20.35 -24.93
CA SER A 21 -8.20 -19.29 -24.50
C SER A 21 -7.94 -19.46 -23.01
N ALA A 22 -6.74 -19.90 -22.65
CA ALA A 22 -6.27 -19.86 -21.27
C ALA A 22 -6.08 -18.39 -20.90
N GLN A 23 -7.14 -17.76 -20.40
CA GLN A 23 -7.08 -16.45 -19.82
C GLN A 23 -6.34 -16.61 -18.47
N GLU A 24 -5.02 -16.34 -18.47
CA GLU A 24 -4.23 -16.26 -17.25
C GLU A 24 -4.96 -15.34 -16.26
N SER A 25 -5.39 -15.88 -15.12
CA SER A 25 -5.96 -15.07 -14.06
C SER A 25 -4.85 -14.18 -13.51
N LYS A 26 -4.86 -12.91 -13.89
CA LYS A 26 -3.93 -11.91 -13.36
C LYS A 26 -4.10 -11.90 -11.83
N LYS A 27 -3.06 -12.33 -11.10
CA LYS A 27 -3.03 -12.33 -9.64
C LYS A 27 -3.45 -10.94 -9.13
N GLU A 28 -4.38 -10.91 -8.18
CA GLU A 28 -4.88 -9.66 -7.58
C GLU A 28 -3.73 -8.94 -6.84
N ASN A 29 -3.58 -7.63 -7.07
CA ASN A 29 -2.55 -6.83 -6.41
C ASN A 29 -2.88 -6.66 -4.92
N SER A 30 -2.17 -7.38 -4.06
CA SER A 30 -2.37 -7.31 -2.61
C SER A 30 -1.98 -5.95 -2.01
N ALA A 31 -1.13 -5.17 -2.66
CA ALA A 31 -0.66 -3.88 -2.18
C ALA A 31 -1.77 -2.80 -2.16
N THR A 32 -2.87 -3.02 -2.90
CA THR A 32 -4.02 -2.11 -2.96
C THR A 32 -5.20 -2.56 -2.10
N LYS A 33 -5.15 -3.76 -1.51
CA LYS A 33 -6.31 -4.38 -0.84
C LYS A 33 -6.27 -4.14 0.67
N PRO A 34 -7.10 -3.25 1.25
CA PRO A 34 -7.04 -2.90 2.66
C PRO A 34 -7.06 -4.14 3.56
N SER A 35 -6.09 -4.25 4.47
CA SER A 35 -5.95 -5.44 5.33
C SER A 35 -5.47 -5.04 6.74
N PRO A 36 -6.15 -5.51 7.81
CA PRO A 36 -5.66 -5.34 9.18
C PRO A 36 -4.53 -6.33 9.50
N ARG A 37 -3.89 -6.13 10.65
CA ARG A 37 -2.87 -7.04 11.21
C ARG A 37 -3.26 -7.54 12.61
N ASP A 38 -2.26 -7.89 13.41
CA ASP A 38 -2.38 -8.40 14.77
C ASP A 38 -2.91 -7.35 15.77
N LYS A 39 -3.31 -7.81 16.97
CA LYS A 39 -3.87 -6.96 18.02
C LYS A 39 -2.93 -5.85 18.51
N GLY A 40 -1.62 -6.08 18.46
CA GLY A 40 -0.64 -5.05 18.82
C GLY A 40 -0.65 -3.90 17.82
N TRP A 41 -0.74 -4.24 16.54
CA TRP A 41 -0.92 -3.27 15.45
C TRP A 41 -2.26 -2.52 15.54
N GLU A 42 -3.37 -3.23 15.81
CA GLU A 42 -4.69 -2.58 15.98
C GLU A 42 -4.68 -1.57 17.12
N LYS A 43 -4.04 -1.89 18.26
CA LYS A 43 -3.91 -0.96 19.39
C LYS A 43 -3.07 0.29 19.04
N ARG A 44 -2.04 0.12 18.21
CA ARG A 44 -1.26 1.26 17.68
C ARG A 44 -2.13 2.16 16.80
N HIS A 45 -2.93 1.56 15.91
CA HIS A 45 -3.90 2.29 15.10
C HIS A 45 -4.93 3.06 15.96
N GLU A 46 -5.53 2.41 16.95
CA GLU A 46 -6.52 3.04 17.85
C GLU A 46 -5.94 4.26 18.59
N THR A 47 -4.67 4.19 18.99
CA THR A 47 -3.95 5.32 19.59
C THR A 47 -3.95 6.52 18.64
N PHE A 48 -3.64 6.30 17.36
CA PHE A 48 -3.59 7.36 16.33
C PHE A 48 -4.97 7.89 15.96
N VAL A 49 -5.99 7.03 15.93
CA VAL A 49 -7.40 7.47 15.83
C VAL A 49 -7.75 8.41 16.99
N GLY A 50 -7.33 8.10 18.22
CA GLY A 50 -7.50 8.98 19.38
C GLY A 50 -6.81 10.34 19.21
N ILE A 51 -5.61 10.37 18.62
CA ILE A 51 -4.91 11.61 18.29
C ILE A 51 -5.69 12.40 17.22
N ALA A 52 -6.09 11.76 16.13
CA ALA A 52 -6.85 12.39 15.05
C ALA A 52 -8.17 12.99 15.56
N LYS A 53 -8.88 12.30 16.46
CA LYS A 53 -10.13 12.80 17.07
C LYS A 53 -9.95 14.10 17.87
N ARG A 54 -8.77 14.33 18.46
CA ARG A 54 -8.47 15.59 19.16
C ARG A 54 -8.21 16.76 18.20
N GLY A 55 -8.00 16.49 16.92
CA GLY A 55 -7.78 17.52 15.90
C GLY A 55 -6.41 18.18 16.00
N ASN A 56 -6.31 19.41 15.48
CA ASN A 56 -5.12 20.27 15.57
C ASN A 56 -3.82 19.63 15.01
N VAL A 57 -3.92 18.96 13.86
CA VAL A 57 -2.77 18.42 13.11
C VAL A 57 -2.64 19.16 11.79
N ASP A 58 -1.56 19.94 11.63
CA ASP A 58 -1.25 20.64 10.36
C ASP A 58 -0.25 19.83 9.50
N LEU A 59 0.59 19.02 10.13
CA LEU A 59 1.59 18.17 9.48
C LEU A 59 1.41 16.72 9.94
N LEU A 60 1.20 15.80 9.02
CA LEU A 60 1.08 14.38 9.35
C LEU A 60 2.21 13.59 8.73
N PHE A 61 2.97 12.88 9.56
CA PHE A 61 3.90 11.85 9.14
C PHE A 61 3.14 10.52 9.04
N LEU A 62 3.17 9.88 7.88
CA LEU A 62 2.46 8.63 7.61
C LEU A 62 3.41 7.63 6.95
N GLY A 63 3.44 6.39 7.44
CA GLY A 63 4.31 5.37 6.85
C GLY A 63 4.58 4.17 7.75
N ASP A 64 5.74 3.55 7.50
CA ASP A 64 6.20 2.34 8.19
C ASP A 64 7.15 2.63 9.37
N SER A 65 7.95 1.63 9.75
CA SER A 65 9.01 1.66 10.76
C SER A 65 9.95 2.87 10.68
N ILE A 66 10.26 3.38 9.49
CA ILE A 66 11.18 4.51 9.37
C ILE A 66 10.48 5.80 9.81
N THR A 67 9.19 5.93 9.47
CA THR A 67 8.34 7.01 9.95
C THR A 67 8.08 6.88 11.46
N ASP A 68 7.77 5.68 11.93
CA ASP A 68 7.59 5.33 13.36
C ASP A 68 8.80 5.75 14.21
N ALA A 69 10.03 5.50 13.71
CA ALA A 69 11.26 5.82 14.41
C ALA A 69 11.53 7.33 14.63
N TRP A 70 10.77 8.23 13.99
CA TRP A 70 10.83 9.66 14.31
C TRP A 70 10.20 10.01 15.66
N GLY A 71 9.37 9.12 16.23
CA GLY A 71 8.71 9.33 17.51
C GLY A 71 7.54 10.31 17.42
N GLY A 72 7.21 10.94 18.56
CA GLY A 72 6.03 11.77 18.74
C GLY A 72 5.06 11.16 19.75
N GLU A 73 3.89 11.76 19.89
CA GLU A 73 2.84 11.23 20.77
C GLU A 73 2.39 9.84 20.31
N GLY A 74 2.32 8.87 21.24
CA GLY A 74 2.01 7.46 20.92
C GLY A 74 3.23 6.61 20.53
N HIS A 75 4.45 7.16 20.63
CA HIS A 75 5.70 6.47 20.29
C HIS A 75 6.68 6.40 21.45
N GLY A 76 7.72 5.57 21.29
CA GLY A 76 8.88 5.61 22.18
C GLY A 76 9.71 6.89 22.02
N THR A 77 10.68 7.08 22.92
CA THR A 77 11.57 8.25 22.95
C THR A 77 12.92 8.03 22.26
N ASN A 78 13.04 6.94 21.50
CA ASN A 78 14.26 6.57 20.75
C ASN A 78 14.28 7.22 19.35
N GLY A 79 15.37 7.02 18.62
CA GLY A 79 15.49 7.46 17.23
C GLY A 79 15.40 8.99 17.06
N GLY A 80 14.51 9.43 16.18
CA GLY A 80 14.33 10.83 15.81
C GLY A 80 13.57 11.69 16.83
N HIS A 81 13.12 11.12 17.96
CA HIS A 81 12.20 11.78 18.90
C HIS A 81 12.65 13.19 19.32
N LYS A 82 13.93 13.39 19.65
CA LYS A 82 14.45 14.72 20.04
C LYS A 82 14.29 15.76 18.92
N ILE A 83 14.55 15.36 17.68
CA ILE A 83 14.39 16.23 16.52
C ILE A 83 12.90 16.47 16.26
N PHE A 84 12.07 15.43 16.32
CA PHE A 84 10.63 15.56 16.11
C PHE A 84 10.00 16.55 17.10
N THR A 85 10.32 16.40 18.37
CA THR A 85 9.83 17.29 19.43
C THR A 85 10.29 18.72 19.26
N SER A 86 11.55 18.96 18.88
CA SER A 86 12.07 20.32 18.75
C SER A 86 11.71 21.02 17.43
N LYS A 87 11.46 20.26 16.35
CA LYS A 87 11.26 20.82 15.00
C LYS A 87 9.83 20.71 14.50
N PHE A 88 9.15 19.61 14.78
CA PHE A 88 7.86 19.30 14.14
C PHE A 88 6.66 19.48 15.08
N VAL A 89 6.80 19.28 16.39
CA VAL A 89 5.72 19.60 17.35
C VAL A 89 5.27 21.07 17.28
N PRO A 90 6.16 22.08 17.15
CA PRO A 90 5.73 23.47 16.94
C PRO A 90 4.90 23.69 15.66
N MET A 91 5.05 22.80 14.68
CA MET A 91 4.28 22.79 13.42
C MET A 91 2.98 21.99 13.54
N LYS A 92 2.57 21.61 14.76
CA LYS A 92 1.41 20.77 15.03
C LYS A 92 1.50 19.42 14.29
N ALA A 93 2.70 18.82 14.35
CA ALA A 93 2.92 17.54 13.71
C ALA A 93 2.40 16.37 14.53
N ALA A 94 1.73 15.44 13.86
CA ALA A 94 1.46 14.10 14.37
C ALA A 94 2.23 13.07 13.55
N ASN A 95 2.51 11.92 14.16
CA ASN A 95 3.19 10.81 13.51
C ASN A 95 2.37 9.54 13.63
N PHE A 96 1.85 9.06 12.50
CA PHE A 96 1.08 7.81 12.39
C PHE A 96 1.87 6.72 11.64
N GLY A 97 3.18 6.65 11.90
CA GLY A 97 4.04 5.54 11.48
C GLY A 97 3.79 4.29 12.32
N ILE A 98 3.76 3.11 11.68
CA ILE A 98 3.72 1.82 12.37
C ILE A 98 4.73 0.86 11.77
N GLY A 99 5.57 0.27 12.62
CA GLY A 99 6.55 -0.74 12.23
C GLY A 99 5.96 -1.90 11.43
N GLY A 100 6.60 -2.21 10.29
CA GLY A 100 6.19 -3.31 9.40
C GLY A 100 5.00 -2.99 8.49
N ASP A 101 4.48 -1.76 8.49
CA ASP A 101 3.41 -1.40 7.58
C ASP A 101 3.82 -1.54 6.11
N ARG A 102 2.84 -2.00 5.34
CA ARG A 102 2.82 -2.10 3.89
C ARG A 102 1.73 -1.17 3.38
N THR A 103 1.69 -0.92 2.08
CA THR A 103 0.71 0.00 1.49
C THR A 103 -0.73 -0.34 1.88
N GLN A 104 -1.10 -1.62 1.81
CA GLN A 104 -2.45 -2.07 2.17
C GLN A 104 -2.84 -1.87 3.64
N HIS A 105 -1.86 -1.88 4.55
CA HIS A 105 -2.10 -1.62 5.97
C HIS A 105 -2.41 -0.14 6.17
N VAL A 106 -1.67 0.75 5.50
CA VAL A 106 -1.92 2.21 5.55
C VAL A 106 -3.29 2.54 4.95
N ILE A 107 -3.65 1.95 3.80
CA ILE A 107 -4.99 2.15 3.20
C ILE A 107 -6.08 1.77 4.21
N TRP A 108 -5.95 0.61 4.86
CA TRP A 108 -6.89 0.18 5.88
C TRP A 108 -6.98 1.20 7.03
N ARG A 109 -5.84 1.67 7.56
CA ARG A 109 -5.80 2.64 8.67
C ARG A 109 -6.50 3.96 8.33
N LEU A 110 -6.29 4.46 7.12
CA LEU A 110 -6.96 5.66 6.63
C LEU A 110 -8.48 5.46 6.53
N GLN A 111 -8.92 4.30 6.01
CA GLN A 111 -10.33 3.94 5.91
C GLN A 111 -10.99 3.75 7.28
N ASN A 112 -10.20 3.43 8.32
CA ASN A 112 -10.67 3.15 9.68
C ASN A 112 -10.38 4.28 10.68
N GLY A 113 -10.23 5.52 10.21
CA GLY A 113 -10.47 6.69 11.06
C GLY A 113 -9.25 7.55 11.40
N GLU A 114 -8.06 7.21 10.91
CA GLU A 114 -6.86 8.02 11.20
C GLU A 114 -6.86 9.41 10.54
N LEU A 115 -7.79 9.69 9.62
CA LEU A 115 -7.98 11.03 9.05
C LEU A 115 -9.32 11.68 9.39
N ASP A 116 -10.24 10.99 10.06
CA ASP A 116 -11.64 11.46 10.15
C ASP A 116 -11.81 12.72 11.00
N GLY A 117 -10.87 13.01 11.91
CA GLY A 117 -10.88 14.21 12.77
C GLY A 117 -9.90 15.33 12.37
N ILE A 118 -9.12 15.15 11.29
CA ILE A 118 -8.06 16.08 10.91
C ILE A 118 -8.08 16.38 9.41
N LYS A 119 -7.61 17.59 9.04
CA LYS A 119 -7.35 17.98 7.66
C LYS A 119 -5.95 18.58 7.56
N PRO A 120 -4.89 17.76 7.58
CA PRO A 120 -3.52 18.25 7.58
C PRO A 120 -3.25 19.13 6.35
N LYS A 121 -2.45 20.18 6.50
CA LYS A 121 -1.98 20.98 5.35
C LYS A 121 -1.03 20.14 4.50
N VAL A 122 -0.20 19.32 5.15
CA VAL A 122 0.76 18.44 4.51
C VAL A 122 0.73 17.06 5.14
N VAL A 123 0.78 16.02 4.31
CA VAL A 123 1.12 14.66 4.70
C VAL A 123 2.50 14.33 4.12
N GLN A 124 3.47 14.01 4.98
CA GLN A 124 4.68 13.32 4.55
C GLN A 124 4.36 11.83 4.46
N LEU A 125 4.50 11.24 3.28
CA LEU A 125 4.27 9.82 3.04
C LEU A 125 5.59 9.13 2.69
N MET A 126 5.93 8.08 3.44
CA MET A 126 7.00 7.15 3.06
C MET A 126 6.57 5.73 3.38
N ILE A 127 6.39 4.90 2.35
CA ILE A 127 5.86 3.55 2.49
C ILE A 127 6.29 2.69 1.30
N GLY A 128 6.34 1.37 1.49
CA GLY A 128 6.58 0.40 0.42
C GLY A 128 7.79 -0.49 0.66
N THR A 129 8.70 -0.13 1.56
CA THR A 129 9.89 -0.96 1.83
C THR A 129 9.54 -2.37 2.31
N ASN A 130 8.44 -2.52 3.05
CA ASN A 130 8.03 -3.82 3.57
C ASN A 130 7.25 -4.65 2.53
N ASN A 131 6.72 -4.03 1.47
CA ASN A 131 6.16 -4.73 0.31
C ASN A 131 7.28 -5.29 -0.59
N SER A 132 8.42 -4.58 -0.67
CA SER A 132 9.59 -5.02 -1.44
C SER A 132 10.40 -6.15 -0.78
N ASN A 133 9.94 -6.69 0.35
CA ASN A 133 10.59 -7.84 0.97
C ASN A 133 10.28 -9.11 0.15
N GLY A 134 11.31 -9.70 -0.47
CA GLY A 134 11.14 -10.90 -1.29
C GLY A 134 10.44 -10.63 -2.62
N SER A 135 9.48 -11.47 -2.99
CA SER A 135 8.75 -11.41 -4.28
C SER A 135 7.23 -11.24 -4.08
N ASP A 136 6.82 -10.66 -2.94
CA ASP A 136 5.40 -10.49 -2.59
C ASP A 136 4.68 -9.52 -3.54
N ASN A 137 5.35 -8.40 -3.86
CA ASN A 137 4.83 -7.38 -4.76
C ASN A 137 5.91 -6.88 -5.74
N THR A 138 5.52 -6.59 -6.98
CA THR A 138 6.37 -5.90 -7.96
C THR A 138 6.45 -4.39 -7.67
N ALA A 139 7.37 -3.67 -8.34
CA ALA A 139 7.46 -2.22 -8.20
C ALA A 139 6.17 -1.50 -8.62
N GLU A 140 5.53 -1.98 -9.69
CA GLU A 140 4.28 -1.45 -10.20
C GLU A 140 3.16 -1.69 -9.20
N GLU A 141 3.10 -2.88 -8.61
CA GLU A 141 2.10 -3.20 -7.60
C GLU A 141 2.23 -2.31 -6.36
N ILE A 142 3.47 -2.05 -5.93
CA ILE A 142 3.75 -1.14 -4.81
C ILE A 142 3.35 0.30 -5.18
N ALA A 143 3.70 0.76 -6.39
CA ALA A 143 3.32 2.08 -6.87
C ALA A 143 1.79 2.26 -6.90
N ASP A 144 1.04 1.24 -7.34
CA ASP A 144 -0.42 1.24 -7.27
C ASP A 144 -0.92 1.34 -5.81
N GLY A 145 -0.27 0.66 -4.88
CA GLY A 145 -0.56 0.76 -3.45
C GLY A 145 -0.31 2.17 -2.89
N VAL A 146 0.82 2.80 -3.25
CA VAL A 146 1.14 4.20 -2.88
C VAL A 146 0.09 5.15 -3.45
N LYS A 147 -0.28 4.97 -4.72
CA LYS A 147 -1.35 5.75 -5.36
C LYS A 147 -2.68 5.57 -4.62
N GLY A 148 -3.04 4.35 -4.23
CA GLY A 148 -4.25 4.08 -3.44
C GLY A 148 -4.28 4.84 -2.11
N ILE A 149 -3.14 4.97 -1.42
CA ILE A 149 -3.03 5.80 -0.21
C ILE A 149 -3.26 7.28 -0.53
N ILE A 150 -2.63 7.79 -1.59
CA ILE A 150 -2.79 9.19 -2.02
C ILE A 150 -4.25 9.49 -2.38
N ASP A 151 -4.93 8.55 -3.05
CA ASP A 151 -6.33 8.69 -3.43
C ASP A 151 -7.24 8.71 -2.19
N GLU A 152 -6.99 7.86 -1.18
CA GLU A 152 -7.72 7.92 0.10
C GLU A 152 -7.49 9.23 0.87
N ILE A 153 -6.25 9.74 0.88
CA ILE A 153 -5.93 11.05 1.48
C ILE A 153 -6.72 12.16 0.76
N LYS A 154 -6.68 12.20 -0.58
CA LYS A 154 -7.38 13.22 -1.37
C LYS A 154 -8.90 13.13 -1.22
N LYS A 155 -9.45 11.92 -1.11
CA LYS A 155 -10.88 11.70 -0.88
C LYS A 155 -11.33 12.27 0.47
N LYS A 156 -10.56 12.06 1.54
CA LYS A 156 -10.92 12.50 2.90
C LYS A 156 -10.52 13.95 3.19
N SER A 157 -9.42 14.42 2.60
CA SER A 157 -8.86 15.76 2.80
C SER A 157 -8.33 16.36 1.47
N PRO A 158 -9.21 16.85 0.59
CA PRO A 158 -8.85 17.27 -0.77
C PRO A 158 -7.82 18.39 -0.86
N SER A 159 -7.70 19.24 0.17
CA SER A 159 -6.74 20.35 0.22
C SER A 159 -5.37 19.95 0.76
N THR A 160 -5.21 18.73 1.27
CA THR A 160 -3.93 18.24 1.80
C THR A 160 -2.93 18.05 0.68
N LYS A 161 -1.73 18.61 0.85
CA LYS A 161 -0.59 18.35 -0.03
C LYS A 161 0.12 17.08 0.44
N VAL A 162 0.49 16.20 -0.48
CA VAL A 162 1.30 15.01 -0.16
C VAL A 162 2.75 15.27 -0.55
N LEU A 163 3.64 15.21 0.42
CA LEU A 163 5.08 15.08 0.22
C LEU A 163 5.43 13.59 0.20
N LEU A 164 5.54 13.02 -0.98
CA LEU A 164 5.97 11.64 -1.15
C LEU A 164 7.49 11.57 -1.06
N LEU A 165 7.99 10.80 -0.09
CA LEU A 165 9.41 10.49 0.01
C LEU A 165 9.70 9.16 -0.69
N ALA A 166 10.76 9.17 -1.49
CA ALA A 166 11.36 7.96 -2.02
C ALA A 166 11.70 7.00 -0.87
N VAL A 167 11.45 5.71 -1.09
CA VAL A 167 11.91 4.71 -0.14
C VAL A 167 13.44 4.67 -0.18
N PHE A 168 14.11 4.58 0.98
CA PHE A 168 15.57 4.59 1.02
C PHE A 168 16.21 3.30 0.50
N PRO A 169 17.39 3.38 -0.13
CA PRO A 169 18.18 2.21 -0.50
C PRO A 169 18.41 1.28 0.68
N ARG A 170 18.28 -0.02 0.44
CA ARG A 170 18.59 -1.08 1.41
C ARG A 170 19.72 -1.96 0.87
N ASN A 171 20.52 -2.48 1.79
CA ASN A 171 21.66 -3.40 1.58
C ASN A 171 22.90 -2.80 0.89
N THR A 172 24.08 -3.25 1.33
CA THR A 172 25.41 -2.82 0.85
C THR A 172 26.00 -3.73 -0.24
N GLY A 173 25.32 -4.83 -0.60
CA GLY A 173 25.78 -5.83 -1.59
C GLY A 173 25.24 -5.64 -3.03
N LYS A 174 25.81 -6.42 -3.98
CA LYS A 174 25.44 -6.44 -5.41
C LYS A 174 23.95 -6.78 -5.60
N ASP A 175 23.26 -5.91 -6.34
CA ASP A 175 21.91 -6.04 -6.91
C ASP A 175 21.00 -7.11 -6.26
N ASP A 176 20.25 -6.68 -5.25
CA ASP A 176 19.02 -7.33 -4.84
C ASP A 176 17.82 -6.59 -5.47
N GLY A 177 16.75 -7.33 -5.77
CA GLY A 177 15.57 -6.80 -6.47
C GLY A 177 14.98 -5.53 -5.83
N ALA A 178 15.17 -5.34 -4.52
CA ALA A 178 14.75 -4.16 -3.78
C ALA A 178 15.39 -2.84 -4.30
N LYS A 179 16.67 -2.85 -4.69
CA LYS A 179 17.35 -1.65 -5.25
C LYS A 179 16.78 -1.22 -6.60
N LYS A 180 16.44 -2.19 -7.46
CA LYS A 180 15.93 -1.93 -8.82
C LYS A 180 14.46 -1.46 -8.79
N ILE A 181 13.66 -2.07 -7.92
CA ILE A 181 12.23 -1.75 -7.70
C ILE A 181 12.06 -0.29 -7.24
N GLN A 182 12.95 0.16 -6.36
CA GLN A 182 12.88 1.50 -5.76
C GLN A 182 13.24 2.61 -6.75
N LYS A 183 14.35 2.45 -7.47
CA LYS A 183 14.90 3.46 -8.39
C LYS A 183 14.05 3.69 -9.65
N ASP A 184 13.43 2.64 -10.20
CA ASP A 184 12.91 2.74 -11.56
C ASP A 184 11.47 3.30 -11.62
N LYS A 185 10.66 3.13 -10.56
CA LYS A 185 9.19 3.32 -10.64
C LYS A 185 8.48 3.92 -9.41
N ILE A 186 8.94 3.69 -8.17
CA ILE A 186 8.28 4.27 -6.98
C ILE A 186 8.50 5.79 -6.91
N ASP A 187 9.69 6.26 -7.29
CA ASP A 187 10.04 7.69 -7.28
C ASP A 187 9.30 8.53 -8.34
N LYS A 188 8.47 7.90 -9.18
CA LYS A 188 7.70 8.55 -10.26
C LYS A 188 6.19 8.61 -10.01
N VAL A 189 5.73 8.12 -8.86
CA VAL A 189 4.33 8.23 -8.40
C VAL A 189 4.04 9.67 -7.96
#